data_AF-A0A966IXN2-F1
#
_entry.id   AF-A0A966IXN2-F1
#
_cell.length_a   1.000
_cell.length_b   1.000
_cell.length_c   1.000
_cell.angle_alpha   90.00
_cell.angle_beta   90.00
_cell.angle_gamma   90.00
#
_symmetry.space_group_name_H-M   'P 1'
#
loop_
_entity.id
_entity.type
_entity.pdbx_description
1 polymer ?
#
loop_
_entity_poly.entity_id
_entity_poly.type
_entity_poly.pdbx_seq_one_letter_code
_entity_poly.pdbx_strand_id
1 'polypeptide(L)'
;ADNLTDSMKQAIDETNRRRAKQVSYNEKMGIDPQPLRKKIADITDLITKESDDTESLLKRGRKAESATPVGVHNKTLVALPRAELLGLIDSLTEQMRNSAAELQFELAARLRDEIKELKRELRNMEEAGIK
;
A
#
# COMPACT_ATOMS: atom_id res chain seq x y z
N ALA A 1 38.26 -2.51 -39.99
CA ALA A 1 37.40 -2.01 -41.07
C ALA A 1 36.09 -1.59 -40.42
N ASP A 2 35.86 -0.29 -40.30
CA ASP A 2 34.67 0.26 -39.65
C ASP A 2 33.57 0.46 -40.69
N ASN A 3 32.93 -0.64 -41.08
CA ASN A 3 31.77 -0.57 -41.97
C ASN A 3 30.53 -0.29 -41.14
N LEU A 4 30.10 0.97 -41.13
CA LEU A 4 28.82 1.36 -40.56
C LEU A 4 27.70 0.78 -41.44
N THR A 5 26.89 -0.11 -40.88
CA THR A 5 25.72 -0.64 -41.60
C THR A 5 24.66 0.45 -41.74
N ASP A 6 23.82 0.36 -42.77
CA ASP A 6 22.73 1.32 -42.98
C ASP A 6 21.78 1.40 -41.78
N SER A 7 21.51 0.27 -41.13
CA SER A 7 20.71 0.21 -39.89
C SER A 7 21.36 0.98 -38.74
N MET A 8 22.68 0.85 -38.57
CA MET A 8 23.42 1.63 -37.55
C MET A 8 23.38 3.13 -37.87
N LYS A 9 23.55 3.50 -39.14
CA LYS A 9 23.49 4.90 -39.58
C LYS A 9 22.14 5.53 -39.25
N GLN A 10 21.03 4.85 -39.60
CA GLN A 10 19.68 5.32 -39.28
C GLN A 10 19.45 5.48 -37.76
N ALA A 11 19.92 4.52 -36.95
CA ALA A 11 19.76 4.57 -35.50
C ALA A 11 20.55 5.73 -34.85
N ILE A 12 21.78 5.97 -35.33
CA ILE A 12 22.63 7.06 -34.89
C ILE A 12 22.00 8.42 -35.29
N ASP A 13 21.54 8.54 -36.54
CA ASP A 13 20.93 9.77 -37.04
C ASP A 13 19.65 10.14 -36.26
N GLU A 14 18.78 9.17 -35.97
CA GLU A 14 17.58 9.42 -35.17
C GLU A 14 17.92 9.78 -33.72
N THR A 15 18.94 9.15 -33.13
CA THR A 15 19.43 9.48 -31.78
C THR A 15 19.94 10.92 -31.73
N ASN A 16 20.76 11.32 -32.71
CA ASN A 16 21.30 12.68 -32.82
C ASN A 16 20.19 13.71 -33.05
N ARG A 17 19.21 13.40 -33.91
CA ARG A 17 18.04 14.26 -34.16
C ARG A 17 17.22 14.50 -32.87
N ARG A 18 16.98 13.46 -32.07
CA ARG A 18 16.29 13.57 -30.77
C ARG A 18 17.10 14.38 -29.77
N ARG A 19 18.41 14.11 -29.67
CA ARG A 19 19.31 14.81 -28.74
C ARG A 19 19.37 16.30 -29.02
N ALA A 20 19.49 16.71 -30.29
CA ALA A 20 19.50 18.13 -30.67
C ALA A 20 18.22 18.86 -30.25
N LYS A 21 17.05 18.23 -30.40
CA LYS A 21 15.78 18.78 -29.92
C LYS A 21 15.76 18.94 -28.40
N GLN A 22 16.20 17.92 -27.67
CA GLN A 22 16.25 17.96 -26.20
C GLN A 22 17.20 19.05 -25.69
N VAL A 23 18.40 19.16 -26.26
CA VAL A 23 19.38 20.19 -25.88
C VAL A 23 18.82 21.59 -26.14
N SER A 24 18.26 21.84 -27.34
CA SER A 24 17.67 23.15 -27.64
C SER A 24 16.48 23.52 -26.74
N TYR A 25 15.67 22.54 -26.33
CA TYR A 25 14.59 22.76 -25.37
C TYR A 25 15.16 23.07 -23.98
N ASN A 26 16.14 22.30 -23.52
CA ASN A 26 16.78 22.49 -22.23
C ASN A 26 17.46 23.85 -22.13
N GLU A 27 18.21 24.27 -23.15
CA GLU A 27 18.86 25.59 -23.21
C GLU A 27 17.82 26.73 -23.17
N LYS A 28 16.74 26.64 -23.96
CA LYS A 28 15.66 27.64 -23.97
C LYS A 28 14.94 27.76 -22.63
N MET A 29 14.81 26.65 -21.91
CA MET A 29 14.09 26.59 -20.63
C MET A 29 15.03 26.71 -19.41
N GLY A 30 16.35 26.82 -19.62
CA GLY A 30 17.34 26.83 -18.53
C GLY A 30 17.38 25.54 -17.71
N ILE A 31 17.06 24.39 -18.32
CA ILE A 31 17.00 23.08 -17.65
C ILE A 31 18.39 22.41 -17.71
N ASP A 32 18.98 22.15 -16.55
CA ASP A 32 20.16 21.30 -16.43
C ASP A 32 19.73 19.82 -16.29
N PRO A 33 20.05 18.94 -17.26
CA PRO A 33 19.62 17.55 -17.23
C PRO A 33 20.34 16.77 -16.13
N GLN A 34 19.60 16.42 -15.08
CA GLN A 34 20.10 15.63 -13.96
C GLN A 34 19.61 14.18 -14.03
N PRO A 35 20.40 13.19 -13.57
CA PRO A 35 19.93 11.81 -13.42
C PRO A 35 18.70 11.76 -12.50
N LEU A 36 17.70 10.98 -12.87
CA LEU A 36 16.53 10.75 -12.03
C LEU A 36 16.94 10.03 -10.74
N ARG A 37 16.77 10.69 -9.58
CA ARG A 37 16.93 10.07 -8.26
C ARG A 37 15.56 9.64 -7.75
N LYS A 38 15.29 8.33 -7.74
CA LYS A 38 14.08 7.80 -7.09
C LYS A 38 14.24 7.91 -5.57
N LYS A 39 13.24 8.44 -4.88
CA LYS A 39 13.19 8.40 -3.42
C LYS A 39 13.05 6.94 -2.98
N ILE A 40 13.79 6.55 -1.95
CA ILE A 40 13.50 5.30 -1.24
C ILE A 40 12.12 5.50 -0.61
N ALA A 41 11.19 4.58 -0.89
CA ALA A 41 9.86 4.64 -0.29
C ALA A 41 10.01 4.52 1.23
N ASP A 42 9.47 5.48 1.97
CA ASP A 42 9.51 5.45 3.42
C ASP A 42 8.56 4.35 3.91
N ILE A 43 9.09 3.39 4.67
CA ILE A 43 8.28 2.30 5.20
C ILE A 43 7.30 2.80 6.27
N THR A 44 7.61 3.93 6.91
CA THR A 44 6.74 4.53 7.92
C THR A 44 5.42 4.99 7.31
N ASP A 45 5.43 5.54 6.09
CA ASP A 45 4.23 5.92 5.34
C ASP A 45 3.28 4.73 5.08
N LEU A 46 3.84 3.53 4.90
CA LEU A 46 3.04 2.32 4.70
C LEU A 46 2.42 1.83 6.02
N ILE A 47 3.14 2.00 7.13
CA ILE A 47 2.70 1.59 8.47
C ILE A 47 1.60 2.54 8.99
N THR A 48 1.75 3.84 8.75
CA THR A 48 0.73 4.86 9.10
C THR A 48 -0.55 4.63 8.31
N LYS A 49 -0.46 4.38 7.00
CA LYS A 49 -1.63 4.04 6.19
C LYS A 49 -2.36 2.80 6.69
N GLU A 50 -1.64 1.72 6.99
CA GLU A 50 -2.26 0.48 7.50
C GLU A 50 -2.94 0.71 8.86
N SER A 51 -2.31 1.51 9.71
CA SER A 51 -2.81 1.95 11.00
C SER A 51 -4.12 2.72 10.90
N ASP A 52 -4.21 3.68 9.97
CA ASP A 52 -5.42 4.46 9.71
C ASP A 52 -6.54 3.57 9.13
N ASP A 53 -6.18 2.66 8.23
CA ASP A 53 -7.10 1.68 7.66
C ASP A 53 -7.69 0.79 8.76
N THR A 54 -6.90 0.32 9.73
CA THR A 54 -7.41 -0.46 10.87
C THR A 54 -8.37 0.36 11.71
N GLU A 55 -8.03 1.60 12.05
CA GLU A 55 -8.90 2.47 12.85
C GLU A 55 -10.26 2.71 12.17
N SER A 56 -10.25 2.91 10.85
CA SER A 56 -11.47 3.06 10.06
C SER A 56 -12.36 1.80 10.10
N LEU A 57 -11.76 0.61 10.05
CA LEU A 57 -12.47 -0.67 10.14
C LEU A 57 -13.09 -0.89 11.51
N LEU A 58 -12.36 -0.59 12.59
CA LEU A 58 -12.87 -0.72 13.96
C LEU A 58 -14.04 0.24 14.21
N LYS A 59 -13.97 1.47 13.70
CA LYS A 59 -15.09 2.44 13.75
C LYS A 59 -16.32 1.90 13.03
N ARG A 60 -16.16 1.23 11.89
CA ARG A 60 -17.25 0.58 11.14
C ARG A 60 -17.86 -0.58 11.93
N GLY A 61 -17.04 -1.41 12.57
CA GLY A 61 -17.48 -2.52 13.42
C GLY A 61 -18.37 -2.07 14.58
N ARG A 62 -17.94 -1.04 15.33
CA ARG A 62 -18.69 -0.49 16.48
C ARG A 62 -20.05 0.13 16.10
N LYS A 63 -20.16 0.73 14.90
CA LYS A 63 -21.44 1.26 14.40
C LYS A 63 -22.44 0.15 14.02
N ALA A 64 -21.96 -1.02 13.60
CA ALA A 64 -22.84 -2.15 13.27
C ALA A 64 -23.50 -2.76 14.51
N GLU A 65 -22.83 -2.74 15.68
CA GLU A 65 -23.39 -3.28 16.93
C GLU A 65 -24.46 -2.39 17.57
N SER A 66 -24.36 -1.06 17.39
CA SER A 66 -25.27 -0.08 18.01
C SER A 66 -26.60 0.12 17.28
N ALA A 67 -26.80 -0.51 16.12
CA ALA A 67 -28.00 -0.36 15.29
C ALA A 67 -29.08 -1.45 15.50
N THR A 68 -28.95 -2.32 16.51
CA THR A 68 -29.96 -3.36 16.81
C THR A 68 -30.84 -2.96 18.01
N PRO A 69 -32.15 -2.70 17.83
CA PRO A 69 -33.07 -2.49 18.95
C PRO A 69 -33.35 -3.83 19.64
N VAL A 70 -33.48 -3.73 20.96
CA VAL A 70 -33.78 -4.79 21.93
C VAL A 70 -34.83 -5.78 21.41
N GLY A 71 -34.45 -7.06 21.27
CA GLY A 71 -35.39 -8.14 21.04
C GLY A 71 -34.76 -9.41 20.47
N VAL A 72 -34.91 -10.50 21.22
CA VAL A 72 -34.79 -11.91 20.80
C VAL A 72 -33.38 -12.52 20.83
N HIS A 73 -33.20 -13.37 21.85
CA HIS A 73 -32.13 -14.33 22.05
C HIS A 73 -31.92 -15.26 20.84
N ASN A 74 -31.03 -14.88 19.93
CA ASN A 74 -30.40 -15.78 18.94
C ASN A 74 -29.00 -15.25 18.54
N LYS A 75 -28.22 -14.70 19.49
CA LYS A 75 -26.96 -13.98 19.18
C LYS A 75 -25.68 -14.82 19.20
N THR A 76 -25.72 -16.13 19.46
CA THR A 76 -24.56 -16.71 20.18
C THR A 76 -23.58 -17.61 19.40
N LEU A 77 -23.59 -17.74 18.07
CA LEU A 77 -22.58 -18.62 17.42
C LEU A 77 -21.94 -18.11 16.11
N VAL A 78 -22.61 -17.23 15.35
CA VAL A 78 -22.11 -16.79 14.03
C VAL A 78 -21.30 -15.48 14.10
N ALA A 79 -21.52 -14.67 15.14
CA ALA A 79 -20.85 -13.37 15.31
C ALA A 79 -19.54 -13.42 16.12
N LEU A 80 -19.26 -14.53 16.83
CA LEU A 80 -17.99 -14.70 17.56
C LEU A 80 -16.76 -14.66 16.64
N PRO A 81 -16.72 -15.40 15.51
CA PRO A 81 -15.55 -15.43 14.64
C PRO A 81 -15.16 -14.04 14.10
N ARG A 82 -16.15 -13.19 13.85
CA ARG A 82 -15.93 -11.82 13.35
C ARG A 82 -15.36 -10.89 14.42
N ALA A 83 -15.93 -10.92 15.63
CA ALA A 83 -15.47 -10.10 16.73
C ALA A 83 -14.05 -10.49 17.18
N GLU A 84 -13.75 -11.79 17.20
CA GLU A 84 -12.40 -12.30 17.48
C GLU A 84 -11.39 -11.86 16.42
N LEU A 85 -11.75 -11.91 15.13
CA LEU A 85 -10.89 -11.47 14.04
C LEU A 85 -10.61 -9.95 14.11
N LEU A 86 -11.61 -9.14 14.45
CA LEU A 86 -11.42 -7.70 14.67
C LEU A 86 -10.48 -7.42 15.85
N GLY A 87 -10.60 -8.16 16.96
CA GLY A 87 -9.71 -8.02 18.10
C GLY A 87 -8.27 -8.44 17.78
N LEU A 88 -8.09 -9.51 17.00
CA LEU A 88 -6.77 -9.94 16.53
C LEU A 88 -6.13 -8.87 15.65
N ILE A 89 -6.87 -8.31 14.69
CA ILE A 89 -6.40 -7.22 13.82
C ILE A 89 -5.96 -6.00 14.65
N ASP A 90 -6.69 -5.64 15.69
CA ASP A 90 -6.34 -4.52 16.58
C ASP A 90 -5.02 -4.80 17.34
N SER A 91 -4.90 -5.97 17.97
CA SER A 91 -3.69 -6.34 18.72
C SER A 91 -2.43 -6.46 17.84
N LEU A 92 -2.55 -6.97 16.62
CA LEU A 92 -1.43 -7.01 15.67
C LEU A 92 -1.08 -5.62 15.15
N THR A 93 -2.08 -4.73 14.99
CA THR A 93 -1.84 -3.34 14.60
C THR A 93 -1.06 -2.60 15.69
N GLU A 94 -1.37 -2.84 16.96
CA GLU A 94 -0.61 -2.28 18.09
C GLU A 94 0.84 -2.82 18.10
N GLN A 95 1.03 -4.13 17.93
CA GLN A 95 2.36 -4.74 17.83
C GLN A 95 3.16 -4.16 16.66
N MET A 96 2.54 -3.98 15.49
CA MET A 96 3.16 -3.38 14.32
C MET A 96 3.63 -1.94 14.60
N ARG A 97 2.79 -1.14 15.27
CA ARG A 97 3.13 0.25 15.67
C ARG A 97 4.29 0.27 16.67
N ASN A 98 4.30 -0.64 17.64
CA ASN A 98 5.38 -0.74 18.62
C ASN A 98 6.70 -1.16 17.96
N SER A 99 6.69 -2.17 17.07
CA SER A 99 7.87 -2.56 16.29
C SER A 99 8.40 -1.41 15.43
N ALA A 100 7.50 -0.61 14.84
CA ALA A 100 7.88 0.58 14.08
C ALA A 100 8.53 1.66 14.95
N ALA A 101 7.99 1.89 16.16
CA ALA A 101 8.55 2.81 17.14
C ALA A 101 9.93 2.37 17.65
N GLU A 102 10.16 1.06 17.77
CA GLU A 102 11.45 0.45 18.11
C GLU A 102 12.42 0.32 16.91
N LEU A 103 12.07 0.88 15.74
CA LEU A 103 12.85 0.83 14.51
C LEU A 103 13.06 -0.61 13.94
N GLN A 104 12.22 -1.55 14.35
CA GLN A 104 12.21 -2.93 13.85
C GLN A 104 11.33 -3.06 12.60
N PHE A 105 11.79 -2.45 11.50
CA PHE A 105 10.99 -2.31 10.28
C PHE A 105 10.68 -3.63 9.56
N GLU A 106 11.56 -4.62 9.64
CA GLU A 106 11.30 -5.95 9.05
C GLU A 106 10.13 -6.66 9.76
N LEU A 107 10.09 -6.57 11.09
CA LEU A 107 9.01 -7.14 11.88
C LEU A 107 7.71 -6.37 11.63
N ALA A 108 7.75 -5.04 11.62
CA ALA A 108 6.59 -4.21 11.30
C ALA A 108 6.04 -4.50 9.88
N ALA A 109 6.92 -4.75 8.90
CA ALA A 109 6.51 -5.11 7.54
C ALA A 109 5.79 -6.46 7.49
N ARG A 110 6.30 -7.47 8.22
CA ARG A 110 5.66 -8.79 8.33
C ARG A 110 4.27 -8.68 8.97
N LEU A 111 4.17 -7.97 10.10
CA LEU A 111 2.91 -7.75 10.80
C LEU A 111 1.89 -7.01 9.92
N ARG A 112 2.32 -6.01 9.15
CA ARG A 112 1.47 -5.32 8.16
C ARG A 112 0.86 -6.29 7.16
N ASP A 113 1.67 -7.21 6.63
CA ASP A 113 1.21 -8.16 5.61
C ASP A 113 0.25 -9.18 6.22
N GLU A 114 0.49 -9.64 7.45
CA GLU A 114 -0.46 -10.49 8.20
C GLU A 114 -1.80 -9.76 8.44
N ILE A 115 -1.77 -8.50 8.88
CA ILE A 115 -2.98 -7.68 9.08
C ILE A 115 -3.79 -7.55 7.78
N LYS A 116 -3.12 -7.35 6.64
CA LYS A 116 -3.80 -7.26 5.33
C LYS A 116 -4.52 -8.55 4.96
N GLU A 117 -3.92 -9.69 5.24
CA GLU A 117 -4.52 -11.00 4.99
C GLU A 117 -5.76 -11.20 5.88
N LEU A 118 -5.67 -10.91 7.18
CA LEU A 118 -6.81 -10.99 8.11
C LEU A 118 -7.94 -10.02 7.71
N LYS A 119 -7.61 -8.81 7.27
CA LYS A 119 -8.61 -7.86 6.74
C LYS A 119 -9.28 -8.38 5.47
N ARG A 120 -8.56 -9.14 4.63
CA ARG A 120 -9.13 -9.78 3.43
C ARG A 120 -10.09 -10.90 3.83
N GLU A 121 -9.72 -11.74 4.77
CA GLU A 121 -10.60 -12.78 5.33
C GLU A 121 -11.87 -12.18 5.94
N LEU A 122 -11.74 -11.10 6.72
CA LEU A 122 -12.88 -10.39 7.29
C LEU A 122 -13.83 -9.88 6.20
N ARG A 123 -13.32 -9.30 5.11
CA ARG A 123 -14.15 -8.86 3.98
C ARG A 123 -14.87 -10.04 3.31
N ASN A 124 -14.17 -11.14 3.08
CA ASN A 124 -14.75 -12.34 2.50
C ASN A 124 -15.88 -12.91 3.39
N MET A 125 -15.73 -12.86 4.73
CA MET A 125 -16.79 -13.23 5.67
C MET A 125 -18.00 -12.29 5.57
N GLU A 126 -17.77 -10.98 5.50
CA GLU A 126 -18.83 -9.97 5.32
C GLU A 126 -19.60 -10.18 3.99
N GLU A 127 -18.90 -10.49 2.90
CA GLU A 127 -19.47 -10.77 1.58
C GLU A 127 -20.26 -12.09 1.55
N ALA A 128 -19.81 -13.11 2.29
CA ALA A 128 -20.51 -14.38 2.45
C ALA A 128 -21.77 -14.26 3.35
N GLY A 129 -22.07 -13.07 3.89
CA GLY A 129 -23.24 -12.83 4.74
C GLY A 129 -23.08 -13.34 6.18
N ILE A 130 -21.86 -13.71 6.58
CA ILE A 130 -21.51 -14.12 7.94
C ILE A 130 -21.30 -12.83 8.75
N LYS A 131 -22.34 -12.39 9.49
CA LYS A 131 -22.36 -11.12 10.23
C LYS A 131 -21.98 -11.25 11.69
#